data_AF-A0A661LBT5-F1
#
_entry.id   AF-A0A661LBT5-F1
#
_cell.length_a   1.000
_cell.length_b   1.000
_cell.length_c   1.000
_cell.angle_alpha   90.00
_cell.angle_beta   90.00
_cell.angle_gamma   90.00
#
_symmetry.space_group_name_H-M   'P 1'
#
loop_
_entity.id
_entity.type
_entity.pdbx_description
1 polymer ?
#
loop_
_entity_poly.entity_id
_entity_poly.type
_entity_poly.pdbx_seq_one_letter_code
_entity_poly.pdbx_strand_id
1 'polypeptide(L)'
;MNPLLQWARSVLHPILRRRSKDLSFMEIFTKFQTILEFNNKVLDLMAEMGDKLSGDYIFDKQYIKSACQKMADYVYKLIYNLDTITPHKYLRLYEAFARINSEIEEELEGRIVIPESDLTMSYHLVSRDFSDVVGAKNANLAEIKNFLGVRTPEGFAITTRAFKAYMDHNRLWSDINAIADTWAQGKIGTTEASKRIQSLIKGGAMPPRLKKELKKAVESLSEYESGKEVFLAIRSSAWGEDTENTFAGQFLSLLNEPADNLIHAYKEILASAYSPSAMEYRRERGYSEKEVVMAVACQLMVDAAVSGVLYTLDPQDPQKELMVISATWGLGAPLVSGEVPPDQFKVSREPPHEVKGLKIVRKAMRMVVKQEGGTENVPVPDELQTKACLTNDQLRELAEHGIMIERYFKKPQDIEFAYDHSGRLYILQARPLNIGSQGARLVCDIPAALRKAHTIFSGKGDIAQKGIGIGKVFLVRSDEDLDRFPEGAVLVA
;
A
#
# COMPACT_ATOMS: atom_id res chain seq x y z
N MET A 1 -11.01 -17.56 5.90
CA MET A 1 -12.17 -18.17 6.58
C MET A 1 -13.32 -17.21 6.41
N ASN A 2 -14.31 -17.56 5.59
CA ASN A 2 -15.27 -16.62 5.03
C ASN A 2 -16.08 -15.92 6.15
N PRO A 3 -16.09 -14.57 6.25
CA PRO A 3 -16.84 -13.84 7.28
C PRO A 3 -18.34 -14.11 7.22
N LEU A 4 -18.87 -14.53 6.07
CA LEU A 4 -20.24 -15.04 5.93
C LEU A 4 -20.45 -16.40 6.61
N LEU A 5 -19.45 -17.27 6.69
CA LEU A 5 -19.51 -18.56 7.40
C LEU A 5 -19.42 -18.40 8.92
N GLN A 6 -18.72 -17.35 9.41
CA GLN A 6 -18.69 -17.01 10.84
C GLN A 6 -19.97 -16.30 11.28
N TRP A 7 -20.50 -15.40 10.46
CA TRP A 7 -21.85 -14.81 10.66
C TRP A 7 -22.94 -15.88 10.59
N ALA A 8 -22.86 -16.81 9.62
CA ALA A 8 -23.76 -17.96 9.55
C ALA A 8 -23.66 -18.82 10.82
N ARG A 9 -22.45 -19.14 11.32
CA ARG A 9 -22.29 -19.93 12.55
C ARG A 9 -22.77 -19.20 13.81
N SER A 10 -22.58 -17.89 13.94
CA SER A 10 -23.07 -17.13 15.09
C SER A 10 -24.60 -16.96 15.08
N VAL A 11 -25.22 -16.98 13.90
CA VAL A 11 -26.67 -16.95 13.72
C VAL A 11 -27.28 -18.35 13.81
N LEU A 12 -26.56 -19.42 13.45
CA LEU A 12 -27.05 -20.80 13.46
C LEU A 12 -27.19 -21.40 14.87
N HIS A 13 -26.40 -20.97 15.86
CA HIS A 13 -26.35 -21.64 17.17
C HIS A 13 -27.54 -21.34 18.13
N PRO A 14 -28.24 -20.19 18.07
CA PRO A 14 -29.46 -19.98 18.86
C PRO A 14 -30.74 -20.54 18.22
N ILE A 15 -30.71 -20.97 16.95
CA ILE A 15 -31.92 -21.28 16.16
C ILE A 15 -32.31 -22.76 16.23
N LEU A 16 -31.43 -23.64 16.70
CA LEU A 16 -31.68 -25.08 16.87
C LEU A 16 -32.69 -25.44 17.98
N ARG A 17 -33.36 -24.45 18.59
CA ARG A 17 -34.36 -24.67 19.65
C ARG A 17 -35.54 -23.72 19.57
N ARG A 18 -36.18 -23.60 18.40
CA ARG A 18 -37.56 -23.07 18.34
C ARG A 18 -38.48 -24.06 17.62
N ARG A 19 -39.32 -24.73 18.41
CA ARG A 19 -40.51 -25.46 17.98
C ARG A 19 -41.24 -24.64 16.91
N SER A 20 -41.57 -25.28 15.79
CA SER A 20 -42.41 -24.73 14.72
C SER A 20 -43.73 -24.23 15.33
N LYS A 21 -43.89 -22.90 15.35
CA LYS A 21 -45.23 -22.30 15.33
C LYS A 21 -45.67 -22.37 13.88
N ASP A 22 -46.82 -22.99 13.62
CA ASP A 22 -47.45 -22.92 12.30
C ASP A 22 -47.66 -21.45 11.95
N LEU A 23 -47.03 -21.01 10.86
CA LEU A 23 -47.17 -19.65 10.34
C LEU A 23 -48.63 -19.43 9.93
N SER A 24 -49.16 -18.25 10.23
CA SER A 24 -50.49 -17.88 9.77
C SER A 24 -50.52 -17.75 8.24
N PHE A 25 -51.69 -17.95 7.65
CA PHE A 25 -51.89 -17.76 6.20
C PHE A 25 -51.42 -16.38 5.72
N MET A 26 -51.65 -15.33 6.52
CA MET A 26 -51.20 -13.97 6.21
C MET A 26 -49.68 -13.85 6.19
N GLU A 27 -48.97 -14.52 7.10
CA GLU A 27 -47.51 -14.55 7.10
C GLU A 27 -46.96 -15.33 5.89
N ILE A 28 -47.57 -16.47 5.56
CA ILE A 28 -47.21 -17.26 4.37
C ILE A 28 -47.42 -16.43 3.09
N PHE A 29 -48.56 -15.77 2.96
CA PHE A 29 -48.89 -14.94 1.81
C PHE A 29 -47.94 -13.75 1.67
N THR A 30 -47.64 -13.07 2.78
CA THR A 30 -46.67 -11.96 2.79
C THR A 30 -45.29 -12.44 2.37
N LYS A 31 -44.83 -13.57 2.90
CA LYS A 31 -43.53 -14.17 2.55
C LYS A 31 -43.48 -14.58 1.08
N PHE A 32 -44.58 -15.10 0.52
CA PHE A 32 -44.69 -15.41 -0.89
C PHE A 32 -44.59 -14.16 -1.77
N GLN A 33 -45.25 -13.06 -1.42
CA GLN A 33 -45.11 -11.79 -2.13
C GLN A 33 -43.67 -11.26 -2.08
N THR A 34 -42.99 -11.37 -0.93
CA THR A 34 -41.58 -10.99 -0.78
C THR A 34 -40.65 -11.82 -1.65
N ILE A 35 -40.91 -13.12 -1.84
CA ILE A 35 -40.16 -13.98 -2.76
C ILE A 35 -40.28 -13.47 -4.20
N LEU A 36 -41.51 -13.15 -4.64
CA LEU A 36 -41.74 -12.62 -5.99
C LEU A 36 -41.06 -11.27 -6.20
N GLU A 37 -41.09 -10.40 -5.19
CA GLU A 37 -40.42 -9.10 -5.23
C GLU A 37 -38.90 -9.25 -5.40
N PHE A 38 -38.25 -10.11 -4.61
CA PHE A 38 -36.80 -10.34 -4.75
C PHE A 38 -36.46 -11.01 -6.09
N ASN A 39 -37.28 -11.93 -6.58
CA ASN A 39 -37.08 -12.53 -7.89
C ASN A 39 -37.10 -11.47 -9.00
N ASN A 40 -38.07 -10.56 -8.98
CA ASN A 40 -38.15 -9.48 -9.96
C ASN A 40 -36.94 -8.55 -9.87
N LYS A 41 -36.50 -8.17 -8.66
CA LYS A 41 -35.30 -7.34 -8.49
C LYS A 41 -34.02 -8.00 -9.01
N VAL A 42 -33.89 -9.33 -8.89
CA VAL A 42 -32.77 -10.08 -9.48
C VAL A 42 -32.83 -10.02 -11.00
N LEU A 43 -34.01 -10.25 -11.59
CA LEU A 43 -34.22 -10.17 -13.04
C LEU A 43 -33.95 -8.77 -13.60
N ASP A 44 -34.39 -7.72 -12.90
CA ASP A 44 -34.15 -6.32 -13.28
C ASP A 44 -32.65 -5.99 -13.27
N LEU A 45 -31.92 -6.44 -12.25
CA LEU A 45 -30.47 -6.27 -12.19
C LEU A 45 -29.75 -7.05 -13.30
N MET A 46 -30.19 -8.27 -13.60
CA MET A 46 -29.63 -9.06 -14.71
C MET A 46 -29.87 -8.38 -16.07
N ALA A 47 -31.06 -7.80 -16.28
CA ALA A 47 -31.38 -7.04 -17.48
C ALA A 47 -30.51 -5.78 -17.60
N GLU A 48 -30.37 -5.00 -16.52
CA GLU A 48 -29.53 -3.79 -16.49
C GLU A 48 -28.04 -4.12 -16.80
N MET A 49 -27.53 -5.21 -16.24
CA MET A 49 -26.18 -5.69 -16.53
C MET A 49 -26.04 -6.15 -17.99
N GLY A 50 -27.06 -6.81 -18.54
CA GLY A 50 -27.11 -7.23 -19.95
C GLY A 50 -27.12 -6.05 -20.93
N ASP A 51 -27.90 -5.01 -20.63
CA ASP A 51 -27.95 -3.78 -21.43
C ASP A 51 -26.60 -3.08 -21.45
N LYS A 52 -25.90 -3.02 -20.31
CA LYS A 52 -24.56 -2.42 -20.23
C LYS A 52 -23.49 -3.23 -20.96
N LEU A 53 -23.67 -4.55 -21.07
CA LEU A 53 -22.77 -5.44 -21.80
C LEU A 53 -22.86 -5.27 -23.33
N SER A 54 -23.93 -4.64 -23.84
CA SER A 54 -24.15 -4.41 -25.28
C SER A 54 -23.13 -3.45 -25.94
N GLY A 55 -22.31 -2.76 -25.15
CA GLY A 55 -21.24 -1.85 -25.62
C GLY A 55 -21.63 -0.38 -25.69
N ASP A 56 -22.90 -0.05 -25.47
CA ASP A 56 -23.42 1.33 -25.51
C ASP A 56 -23.17 2.14 -24.22
N TYR A 57 -22.61 1.51 -23.18
CA TYR A 57 -22.40 2.12 -21.86
C TYR A 57 -21.00 1.86 -21.30
N ILE A 58 -20.37 2.91 -20.78
CA ILE A 58 -19.11 2.83 -20.03
C ILE A 58 -19.44 2.56 -18.56
N PHE A 59 -18.88 1.50 -17.98
CA PHE A 59 -19.02 1.18 -16.55
C PHE A 59 -17.66 0.77 -15.96
N ASP A 60 -17.51 0.91 -14.65
CA ASP A 60 -16.27 0.60 -13.93
C ASP A 60 -16.36 -0.72 -13.15
N LYS A 61 -15.24 -1.19 -12.60
CA LYS A 61 -15.17 -2.41 -11.79
C LYS A 61 -16.05 -2.33 -10.53
N GLN A 62 -16.30 -1.13 -10.01
CA GLN A 62 -17.12 -0.90 -8.83
C GLN A 62 -18.60 -1.15 -9.12
N TYR A 63 -19.08 -0.78 -10.31
CA TYR A 63 -20.42 -1.11 -10.78
C TYR A 63 -20.65 -2.62 -10.79
N ILE A 64 -19.74 -3.38 -11.40
CA ILE A 64 -19.84 -4.85 -11.50
C ILE A 64 -19.90 -5.48 -10.10
N LYS A 65 -18.98 -5.09 -9.21
CA LYS A 65 -18.95 -5.58 -7.82
C LYS A 65 -20.25 -5.26 -7.07
N SER A 66 -20.76 -4.03 -7.20
CA SER A 66 -22.01 -3.61 -6.54
C SER A 66 -23.23 -4.37 -7.07
N ALA A 67 -23.30 -4.60 -8.38
CA ALA A 67 -24.40 -5.33 -9.00
C ALA A 67 -24.42 -6.80 -8.55
N CYS A 68 -23.28 -7.48 -8.57
CA CYS A 68 -23.15 -8.86 -8.09
C CYS A 68 -23.48 -8.98 -6.59
N GLN A 69 -23.01 -8.04 -5.75
CA GLN A 69 -23.30 -8.06 -4.31
C GLN A 69 -24.78 -7.85 -4.00
N LYS A 70 -25.46 -6.94 -4.73
CA LYS A 70 -26.92 -6.75 -4.62
C LYS A 70 -27.68 -8.00 -5.06
N MET A 71 -27.25 -8.63 -6.14
CA MET A 71 -27.87 -9.86 -6.65
C MET A 71 -27.74 -11.00 -5.64
N ALA A 72 -26.55 -11.17 -5.03
CA ALA A 72 -26.31 -12.16 -3.99
C ALA A 72 -27.22 -11.95 -2.75
N ASP A 73 -27.37 -10.71 -2.30
CA ASP A 73 -28.26 -10.35 -1.19
C ASP A 73 -29.73 -10.68 -1.49
N TYR A 74 -30.22 -10.37 -2.70
CA TYR A 74 -31.59 -10.70 -3.09
C TYR A 74 -31.83 -12.21 -3.21
N VAL A 75 -30.90 -12.97 -3.80
CA VAL A 75 -31.01 -14.43 -3.92
C VAL A 75 -30.98 -15.08 -2.54
N TYR A 76 -30.11 -14.62 -1.63
CA TYR A 76 -30.09 -15.14 -0.26
C TYR A 76 -31.41 -14.88 0.47
N LYS A 77 -31.93 -13.65 0.40
CA LYS A 77 -33.23 -13.29 1.00
C LYS A 77 -34.38 -14.10 0.39
N LEU A 78 -34.33 -14.39 -0.89
CA LEU A 78 -35.31 -15.26 -1.56
C LEU A 78 -35.28 -16.67 -0.97
N ILE A 79 -34.09 -17.29 -0.90
CA ILE A 79 -33.91 -18.64 -0.33
C ILE A 79 -34.37 -18.69 1.13
N TYR A 80 -34.04 -17.66 1.93
CA TYR A 80 -34.48 -17.55 3.32
C TYR A 80 -35.99 -17.48 3.48
N ASN A 81 -36.69 -16.66 2.68
CA ASN A 81 -38.15 -16.59 2.75
C ASN A 81 -38.80 -17.88 2.24
N LEU A 82 -38.19 -18.57 1.26
CA LEU A 82 -38.68 -19.86 0.78
C LEU A 82 -38.55 -20.96 1.84
N ASP A 83 -37.43 -21.02 2.54
CA ASP A 83 -37.21 -21.93 3.68
C ASP A 83 -38.16 -21.61 4.85
N THR A 84 -38.49 -20.33 5.06
CA THR A 84 -39.49 -19.92 6.07
C THR A 84 -40.88 -20.49 5.76
N ILE A 85 -41.33 -20.47 4.50
CA ILE A 85 -42.65 -21.00 4.10
C ILE A 85 -42.64 -22.52 3.97
N THR A 86 -41.49 -23.11 3.61
CA THR A 86 -41.31 -24.55 3.40
C THR A 86 -40.09 -25.07 4.16
N PRO A 87 -40.19 -25.19 5.51
CA PRO A 87 -39.05 -25.49 6.37
C PRO A 87 -38.30 -26.73 5.90
N HIS A 88 -37.00 -26.56 5.66
CA HIS A 88 -36.05 -27.62 5.33
C HIS A 88 -36.30 -28.36 4.00
N LYS A 89 -37.28 -27.93 3.20
CA LYS A 89 -37.63 -28.60 1.94
C LYS A 89 -36.58 -28.39 0.85
N TYR A 90 -35.93 -27.23 0.84
CA TYR A 90 -35.03 -26.81 -0.23
C TYR A 90 -33.63 -26.41 0.26
N LEU A 91 -33.10 -27.10 1.28
CA LEU A 91 -31.78 -26.80 1.86
C LEU A 91 -30.64 -26.79 0.83
N ARG A 92 -30.75 -27.59 -0.25
CA ARG A 92 -29.80 -27.61 -1.38
C ARG A 92 -29.66 -26.27 -2.10
N LEU A 93 -30.63 -25.35 -1.97
CA LEU A 93 -30.52 -24.02 -2.54
C LEU A 93 -29.45 -23.18 -1.83
N TYR A 94 -29.24 -23.36 -0.53
CA TYR A 94 -28.14 -22.69 0.18
C TYR A 94 -26.77 -23.20 -0.30
N GLU A 95 -26.65 -24.50 -0.57
CA GLU A 95 -25.42 -25.09 -1.13
C GLU A 95 -25.15 -24.57 -2.54
N ALA A 96 -26.18 -24.53 -3.39
CA ALA A 96 -26.09 -23.99 -4.75
C ALA A 96 -25.74 -22.49 -4.74
N PHE A 97 -26.37 -21.71 -3.86
CA PHE A 97 -26.07 -20.29 -3.67
C PHE A 97 -24.62 -20.08 -3.23
N ALA A 98 -24.15 -20.79 -2.20
CA ALA A 98 -22.79 -20.67 -1.72
C ALA A 98 -21.76 -21.01 -2.79
N ARG A 99 -22.01 -22.07 -3.58
CA ARG A 99 -21.13 -22.47 -4.69
C ARG A 99 -21.08 -21.38 -5.77
N ILE A 100 -22.24 -20.96 -6.28
CA ILE A 100 -22.32 -19.97 -7.38
C ILE A 100 -21.76 -18.62 -6.93
N ASN A 101 -22.06 -18.18 -5.70
CA ASN A 101 -21.54 -16.92 -5.17
C ASN A 101 -20.02 -16.97 -5.01
N SER A 102 -19.46 -18.12 -4.59
CA SER A 102 -18.01 -18.31 -4.54
C SER A 102 -17.37 -18.23 -5.93
N GLU A 103 -17.96 -18.86 -6.95
CA GLU A 103 -17.48 -18.78 -8.34
C GLU A 103 -17.50 -17.33 -8.87
N ILE A 104 -18.58 -16.58 -8.58
CA ILE A 104 -18.70 -15.17 -8.95
C ILE A 104 -17.67 -14.31 -8.20
N GLU A 105 -17.50 -14.53 -6.89
CA GLU A 105 -16.50 -13.82 -6.08
C GLU A 105 -15.09 -14.07 -6.62
N GLU A 106 -14.72 -15.31 -6.95
CA GLU A 106 -13.42 -15.65 -7.54
C GLU A 106 -13.18 -14.94 -8.89
N GLU A 107 -14.19 -14.84 -9.75
CA GLU A 107 -14.09 -14.12 -11.03
C GLU A 107 -14.02 -12.59 -10.85
N LEU A 108 -14.72 -12.03 -9.85
CA LEU A 108 -14.70 -10.59 -9.54
C LEU A 108 -13.42 -10.14 -8.81
N GLU A 109 -12.88 -11.01 -7.98
CA GLU A 109 -11.56 -10.87 -7.37
C GLU A 109 -10.50 -10.81 -8.48
N GLY A 110 -10.67 -11.66 -9.50
CA GLY A 110 -9.83 -11.74 -10.67
C GLY A 110 -8.57 -12.52 -10.34
N ARG A 111 -8.33 -13.63 -11.04
CA ARG A 111 -7.02 -14.28 -10.98
C ARG A 111 -5.97 -13.26 -11.38
N ILE A 112 -4.91 -13.09 -10.59
CA ILE A 112 -3.79 -12.24 -11.01
C ILE A 112 -3.18 -12.87 -12.27
N VAL A 113 -3.52 -12.31 -13.42
CA VAL A 113 -2.91 -12.68 -14.70
C VAL A 113 -1.58 -11.95 -14.75
N ILE A 114 -0.52 -12.64 -14.34
CA ILE A 114 0.84 -12.13 -14.49
C ILE A 114 1.15 -12.05 -15.99
N PRO A 115 1.34 -10.86 -16.58
CA PRO A 115 1.47 -10.74 -18.02
C PRO A 115 2.74 -11.43 -18.51
N GLU A 116 2.65 -12.09 -19.66
CA GLU A 116 3.81 -12.60 -20.36
C GLU A 116 4.71 -11.42 -20.79
N SER A 117 5.86 -11.30 -20.15
CA SER A 117 6.80 -10.19 -20.28
C SER A 117 8.25 -10.67 -20.15
N ASP A 118 9.25 -9.79 -20.26
CA ASP A 118 10.62 -10.15 -19.91
C ASP A 118 10.80 -10.28 -18.39
N LEU A 119 11.85 -10.97 -17.95
CA LEU A 119 12.15 -11.13 -16.52
C LEU A 119 12.71 -9.85 -15.88
N THR A 120 13.32 -9.01 -16.69
CA THR A 120 13.85 -7.70 -16.32
C THR A 120 13.47 -6.68 -17.39
N MET A 121 13.17 -5.44 -17.01
CA MET A 121 12.80 -4.39 -17.94
C MET A 121 13.52 -3.08 -17.58
N SER A 122 14.33 -2.55 -18.51
CA SER A 122 14.99 -1.25 -18.33
C SER A 122 13.97 -0.12 -18.27
N TYR A 123 14.21 0.89 -17.44
CA TYR A 123 13.32 2.04 -17.31
C TYR A 123 13.09 2.79 -18.62
N HIS A 124 14.02 2.75 -19.57
CA HIS A 124 13.82 3.36 -20.90
C HIS A 124 12.70 2.71 -21.73
N LEU A 125 12.34 1.46 -21.42
CA LEU A 125 11.30 0.70 -22.11
C LEU A 125 9.97 0.69 -21.36
N VAL A 126 9.97 1.13 -20.10
CA VAL A 126 8.78 1.13 -19.25
C VAL A 126 7.91 2.34 -19.59
N SER A 127 6.64 2.06 -19.88
CA SER A 127 5.53 3.01 -19.90
C SER A 127 4.49 2.65 -18.83
N ARG A 128 3.51 3.52 -18.65
CA ARG A 128 2.41 3.39 -17.69
C ARG A 128 1.62 2.08 -17.85
N ASP A 129 1.51 1.59 -19.08
CA ASP A 129 0.78 0.36 -19.39
C ASP A 129 1.45 -0.90 -18.82
N PHE A 130 2.72 -0.79 -18.40
CA PHE A 130 3.46 -1.88 -17.77
C PHE A 130 3.33 -1.91 -16.25
N SER A 131 2.44 -1.12 -15.63
CA SER A 131 2.25 -1.12 -14.17
C SER A 131 2.00 -2.52 -13.60
N ASP A 132 1.25 -3.38 -14.28
CA ASP A 132 1.01 -4.77 -13.87
C ASP A 132 2.25 -5.69 -14.02
N VAL A 133 3.22 -5.28 -14.83
CA VAL A 133 4.47 -6.00 -15.11
C VAL A 133 5.59 -5.59 -14.17
N VAL A 134 5.75 -4.29 -13.96
CA VAL A 134 6.88 -3.73 -13.19
C VAL A 134 6.48 -3.20 -11.82
N GLY A 135 5.19 -3.18 -11.51
CA GLY A 135 4.64 -2.55 -10.31
C GLY A 135 4.60 -1.02 -10.45
N ALA A 136 3.75 -0.39 -9.64
CA ALA A 136 3.40 1.00 -9.82
C ALA A 136 4.56 1.98 -9.58
N LYS A 137 5.46 1.71 -8.62
CA LYS A 137 6.63 2.56 -8.37
C LYS A 137 7.56 2.66 -9.57
N ASN A 138 7.87 1.51 -10.18
CA ASN A 138 8.72 1.46 -11.37
C ASN A 138 8.05 2.19 -12.54
N ALA A 139 6.74 1.96 -12.74
CA ALA A 139 5.98 2.61 -13.80
C ALA A 139 5.96 4.13 -13.61
N ASN A 140 5.61 4.63 -12.42
CA ASN A 140 5.55 6.06 -12.13
C ASN A 140 6.91 6.75 -12.33
N LEU A 141 8.00 6.11 -11.88
CA LEU A 141 9.33 6.70 -12.03
C LEU A 141 9.80 6.74 -13.49
N ALA A 142 9.56 5.65 -14.25
CA ALA A 142 9.87 5.61 -15.67
C ALA A 142 9.07 6.65 -16.46
N GLU A 143 7.81 6.89 -16.08
CA GLU A 143 6.97 7.93 -16.67
C GLU A 143 7.55 9.35 -16.47
N ILE A 144 7.95 9.66 -15.23
CA ILE A 144 8.59 10.93 -14.89
C ILE A 144 9.87 11.13 -15.72
N LYS A 145 10.65 10.07 -15.88
CA LYS A 145 11.87 10.09 -16.68
C LYS A 145 11.61 10.28 -18.16
N ASN A 146 10.82 9.39 -18.76
CA ASN A 146 10.72 9.23 -20.21
C ASN A 146 9.81 10.29 -20.84
N PHE A 147 8.75 10.71 -20.14
CA PHE A 147 7.78 11.67 -20.66
C PHE A 147 8.00 13.10 -20.16
N LEU A 148 8.29 13.27 -18.87
CA LEU A 148 8.51 14.61 -18.31
C LEU A 148 9.97 15.08 -18.46
N GLY A 149 10.90 14.18 -18.78
CA GLY A 149 12.33 14.51 -18.88
C GLY A 149 12.94 14.94 -17.55
N VAL A 150 12.26 14.66 -16.44
CA VAL A 150 12.75 14.98 -15.09
C VAL A 150 13.76 13.93 -14.68
N ARG A 151 14.88 14.38 -14.11
CA ARG A 151 15.97 13.48 -13.75
C ARG A 151 15.51 12.50 -12.66
N THR A 152 15.70 11.23 -12.95
CA THR A 152 15.50 10.10 -12.04
C THR A 152 16.73 9.20 -12.11
N PRO A 153 17.01 8.37 -11.08
CA PRO A 153 18.08 7.40 -11.17
C PRO A 153 17.83 6.40 -12.30
N GLU A 154 18.88 6.08 -13.06
CA GLU A 154 18.82 4.99 -14.03
C GLU A 154 18.61 3.64 -13.34
N GLY A 155 18.00 2.70 -14.05
CA GLY A 155 17.64 1.44 -13.44
C GLY A 155 16.85 0.49 -14.34
N PHE A 156 16.45 -0.61 -13.72
CA PHE A 156 15.55 -1.59 -14.30
C PHE A 156 14.61 -2.17 -13.24
N ALA A 157 13.49 -2.71 -13.68
CA ALA A 157 12.58 -3.48 -12.86
C ALA A 157 12.83 -4.97 -13.03
N ILE A 158 12.85 -5.72 -11.93
CA ILE A 158 12.66 -7.17 -11.93
C ILE A 158 11.15 -7.41 -11.88
N THR A 159 10.63 -8.05 -12.93
CA THR A 159 9.18 -8.04 -13.20
C THR A 159 8.39 -9.00 -12.32
N THR A 160 7.07 -8.84 -12.31
CA THR A 160 6.13 -9.78 -11.70
C THR A 160 6.25 -11.20 -12.31
N ARG A 161 6.65 -11.30 -13.58
CA ARG A 161 6.98 -12.59 -14.21
C ARG A 161 8.21 -13.24 -13.60
N ALA A 162 9.25 -12.48 -13.28
CA ALA A 162 10.43 -13.01 -12.60
C ALA A 162 10.09 -13.57 -11.21
N PHE A 163 9.20 -12.89 -10.49
CA PHE A 163 8.65 -13.41 -9.24
C PHE A 163 7.96 -14.76 -9.46
N LYS A 164 7.02 -14.85 -10.41
CA LYS A 164 6.35 -16.12 -10.76
C LYS A 164 7.36 -17.22 -11.09
N ALA A 165 8.33 -16.92 -11.95
CA ALA A 165 9.36 -17.88 -12.35
C ALA A 165 10.19 -18.38 -11.17
N TYR A 166 10.52 -17.51 -10.21
CA TYR A 166 11.21 -17.89 -8.98
C TYR A 166 10.36 -18.81 -8.09
N MET A 167 9.09 -18.45 -7.88
CA MET A 167 8.16 -19.21 -7.04
C MET A 167 7.88 -20.60 -7.64
N ASP A 168 7.66 -20.69 -8.95
CA ASP A 168 7.38 -21.94 -9.67
C ASP A 168 8.60 -22.87 -9.69
N HIS A 169 9.78 -22.34 -9.97
CA HIS A 169 11.03 -23.12 -10.01
C HIS A 169 11.32 -23.82 -8.68
N ASN A 170 10.99 -23.15 -7.58
CA ASN A 170 11.20 -23.64 -6.22
C ASN A 170 9.97 -24.36 -5.63
N ARG A 171 8.86 -24.44 -6.36
CA ARG A 171 7.59 -25.03 -5.91
C ARG A 171 7.06 -24.45 -4.58
N LEU A 172 7.30 -23.15 -4.37
CA LEU A 172 7.03 -22.50 -3.07
C LEU A 172 5.54 -22.31 -2.79
N TRP A 173 4.71 -22.23 -3.83
CA TRP A 173 3.27 -21.97 -3.69
C TRP A 173 2.57 -22.95 -2.75
N SER A 174 2.82 -24.26 -2.88
CA SER A 174 2.14 -25.26 -2.05
C SER A 174 2.49 -25.12 -0.57
N ASP A 175 3.77 -24.91 -0.28
CA ASP A 175 4.28 -24.87 1.09
C ASP A 175 3.86 -23.58 1.80
N ILE A 176 3.94 -22.45 1.10
CA ILE A 176 3.46 -21.16 1.59
C ILE A 176 1.95 -21.22 1.87
N ASN A 177 1.17 -21.81 0.95
CA ASN A 177 -0.28 -21.96 1.14
C ASN A 177 -0.62 -22.82 2.36
N ALA A 178 0.09 -23.93 2.57
CA ALA A 178 -0.13 -24.77 3.74
C ALA A 178 0.18 -24.04 5.07
N ILE A 179 1.23 -23.22 5.09
CA ILE A 179 1.57 -22.38 6.26
C ILE A 179 0.50 -21.30 6.47
N ALA A 180 0.10 -20.61 5.40
CA ALA A 180 -0.93 -19.57 5.46
C ALA A 180 -2.29 -20.12 5.93
N ASP A 181 -2.70 -21.31 5.47
CA ASP A 181 -3.93 -21.98 5.91
C ASP A 181 -3.86 -22.35 7.40
N THR A 182 -2.69 -22.81 7.87
CA THR A 182 -2.46 -23.14 9.29
C THR A 182 -2.54 -21.89 10.16
N TRP A 183 -1.96 -20.78 9.70
CA TRP A 183 -2.05 -19.46 10.34
C TRP A 183 -3.49 -18.92 10.35
N ALA A 184 -4.21 -19.01 9.23
CA ALA A 184 -5.60 -18.58 9.12
C ALA A 184 -6.56 -19.37 10.03
N GLN A 185 -6.20 -20.61 10.36
CA GLN A 185 -6.91 -21.46 11.34
C GLN A 185 -6.53 -21.14 12.81
N GLY A 186 -5.62 -20.20 13.04
CA GLY A 186 -5.14 -19.83 14.38
C GLY A 186 -4.24 -20.87 15.04
N LYS A 187 -3.71 -21.84 14.29
CA LYS A 187 -2.85 -22.91 14.83
C LYS A 187 -1.41 -22.46 15.09
N ILE A 188 -0.95 -21.43 14.38
CA ILE A 188 0.36 -20.79 14.55
C ILE A 188 0.16 -19.27 14.59
N GLY A 189 1.04 -18.55 15.26
CA GLY A 189 1.03 -17.08 15.31
C GLY A 189 1.57 -16.45 14.01
N THR A 190 1.25 -15.17 13.77
CA THR A 190 1.71 -14.42 12.59
C THR A 190 3.25 -14.44 12.47
N THR A 191 3.95 -14.17 13.57
CA THR A 191 5.42 -14.14 13.60
C THR A 191 6.04 -15.48 13.21
N GLU A 192 5.43 -16.60 13.62
CA GLU A 192 5.92 -17.93 13.28
C GLU A 192 5.65 -18.24 11.80
N ALA A 193 4.43 -17.97 11.31
CA ALA A 193 4.05 -18.18 9.92
C ALA A 193 4.98 -17.38 8.98
N SER A 194 5.17 -16.10 9.30
CA SER A 194 6.05 -15.18 8.60
C SER A 194 7.48 -15.72 8.53
N LYS A 195 8.10 -16.08 9.67
CA LYS A 195 9.45 -16.63 9.70
C LYS A 195 9.61 -17.88 8.83
N ARG A 196 8.64 -18.80 8.88
CA ARG A 196 8.67 -20.03 8.08
C ARG A 196 8.62 -19.73 6.58
N ILE A 197 7.69 -18.88 6.15
CA ILE A 197 7.53 -18.48 4.74
C ILE A 197 8.79 -17.73 4.24
N GLN A 198 9.28 -16.77 5.01
CA GLN A 198 10.49 -16.02 4.66
C GLN A 198 11.70 -16.93 4.50
N SER A 199 11.86 -17.93 5.39
CA SER A 199 12.97 -18.89 5.30
C SER A 199 12.90 -19.72 4.01
N LEU A 200 11.71 -20.15 3.61
CA LEU A 200 11.50 -20.88 2.34
C LEU A 200 11.88 -20.02 1.13
N ILE A 201 11.42 -18.77 1.10
CA ILE A 201 11.71 -17.84 -0.01
C ILE A 201 13.21 -17.55 -0.10
N LYS A 202 13.88 -17.26 1.03
CA LYS A 202 15.32 -16.98 1.08
C LYS A 202 16.17 -18.21 0.72
N GLY A 203 15.72 -19.40 1.10
CA GLY A 203 16.39 -20.68 0.82
C GLY A 203 16.25 -21.16 -0.63
N GLY A 204 15.33 -20.61 -1.42
CA GLY A 204 15.10 -21.03 -2.81
C GLY A 204 16.31 -20.85 -3.73
N ALA A 205 16.45 -21.71 -4.74
CA ALA A 205 17.46 -21.61 -5.77
C ALA A 205 17.06 -20.56 -6.83
N MET A 206 18.02 -19.79 -7.34
CA MET A 206 17.74 -18.86 -8.44
C MET A 206 17.59 -19.61 -9.77
N PRO A 207 16.48 -19.42 -10.51
CA PRO A 207 16.34 -19.97 -11.86
C PRO A 207 17.50 -19.52 -12.76
N PRO A 208 18.16 -20.43 -13.51
CA PRO A 208 19.34 -20.08 -14.32
C PRO A 208 19.08 -18.95 -15.34
N ARG A 209 17.89 -18.95 -15.96
CA ARG A 209 17.48 -17.89 -16.90
C ARG A 209 17.34 -16.54 -16.19
N LEU A 210 16.69 -16.50 -15.03
CA LEU A 210 16.54 -15.26 -14.25
C LEU A 210 17.91 -14.73 -13.80
N LYS A 211 18.79 -15.60 -13.29
CA LYS A 211 20.16 -15.22 -12.92
C LYS A 211 20.93 -14.57 -14.09
N LYS A 212 20.78 -15.11 -15.30
CA LYS A 212 21.41 -14.57 -16.51
C LYS A 212 20.87 -13.19 -16.88
N GLU A 213 19.54 -13.01 -16.87
CA GLU A 213 18.92 -11.72 -17.19
C GLU A 213 19.27 -10.64 -16.17
N LEU A 214 19.30 -10.96 -14.87
CA LEU A 214 19.74 -10.03 -13.82
C LEU A 214 21.18 -9.56 -14.04
N LYS A 215 22.09 -10.49 -14.36
CA LYS A 215 23.49 -10.16 -14.66
C LYS A 215 23.59 -9.22 -15.86
N LYS A 216 22.87 -9.52 -16.94
CA LYS A 216 22.85 -8.69 -18.15
C LYS A 216 22.32 -7.27 -17.86
N ALA A 217 21.26 -7.16 -17.06
CA ALA A 217 20.69 -5.87 -16.68
C ALA A 217 21.68 -5.01 -15.87
N VAL A 218 22.43 -5.63 -14.95
CA VAL A 218 23.52 -4.99 -14.20
C VAL A 218 24.68 -4.58 -15.12
N GLU A 219 25.10 -5.44 -16.04
CA GLU A 219 26.15 -5.12 -17.02
C GLU A 219 25.77 -3.89 -17.84
N SER A 220 24.52 -3.79 -18.33
CA SER A 220 24.05 -2.61 -19.05
C SER A 220 24.04 -1.33 -18.20
N LEU A 221 23.74 -1.41 -16.89
CA LEU A 221 23.85 -0.26 -15.98
C LEU A 221 25.31 0.14 -15.74
N SER A 222 26.22 -0.83 -15.59
CA SER A 222 27.65 -0.55 -15.44
C SER A 222 28.22 0.11 -16.70
N GLU A 223 27.83 -0.35 -17.89
CA GLU A 223 28.19 0.29 -19.16
C GLU A 223 27.70 1.74 -19.24
N TYR A 224 26.48 2.01 -18.79
CA TYR A 224 25.94 3.37 -18.68
C TYR A 224 26.81 4.26 -17.76
N GLU A 225 27.30 3.71 -16.64
CA GLU A 225 28.24 4.36 -15.72
C GLU A 225 29.72 4.28 -16.16
N SER A 226 29.97 4.08 -17.47
CA SER A 226 31.31 4.00 -18.06
C SER A 226 32.18 2.86 -17.51
N GLY A 227 31.57 1.72 -17.19
CA GLY A 227 32.22 0.50 -16.71
C GLY A 227 32.62 0.53 -15.24
N LYS A 228 32.09 1.48 -14.46
CA LYS A 228 32.34 1.54 -13.01
C LYS A 228 31.53 0.47 -12.27
N GLU A 229 32.02 0.12 -11.09
CA GLU A 229 31.23 -0.61 -10.12
C GLU A 229 29.98 0.20 -9.76
N VAL A 230 28.82 -0.46 -9.77
CA VAL A 230 27.53 0.18 -9.51
C VAL A 230 26.96 -0.30 -8.19
N PHE A 231 26.42 0.65 -7.43
CA PHE A 231 25.67 0.40 -6.22
C PHE A 231 24.20 0.68 -6.48
N LEU A 232 23.32 -0.14 -5.92
CA LEU A 232 21.90 -0.13 -6.22
C LEU A 232 21.06 0.21 -4.99
N ALA A 233 20.04 1.03 -5.17
CA ALA A 233 18.87 1.04 -4.32
C ALA A 233 17.88 -0.01 -4.85
N ILE A 234 17.63 -1.04 -4.04
CA ILE A 234 16.77 -2.17 -4.41
C ILE A 234 15.50 -2.08 -3.57
N ARG A 235 14.36 -1.85 -4.23
CA ARG A 235 13.10 -1.52 -3.56
C ARG A 235 11.98 -2.41 -4.03
N SER A 236 11.14 -2.83 -3.11
CA SER A 236 9.86 -3.47 -3.39
C SER A 236 8.92 -2.55 -4.20
N SER A 237 8.22 -3.13 -5.16
CA SER A 237 7.16 -2.49 -5.93
C SER A 237 6.01 -3.48 -6.10
N ALA A 238 5.18 -3.60 -5.06
CA ALA A 238 4.14 -4.62 -5.01
C ALA A 238 3.00 -4.32 -6.00
N TRP A 239 2.35 -5.38 -6.49
CA TRP A 239 1.09 -5.22 -7.21
C TRP A 239 0.00 -4.74 -6.23
N GLY A 240 -0.81 -3.75 -6.63
CA GLY A 240 -1.85 -3.15 -5.77
C GLY A 240 -1.37 -2.13 -4.74
N GLU A 241 -0.09 -1.72 -4.77
CA GLU A 241 0.49 -0.77 -3.81
C GLU A 241 -0.18 0.63 -3.84
N ASP A 242 -0.73 1.01 -5.00
CA ASP A 242 -1.33 2.32 -5.28
C ASP A 242 -2.87 2.31 -5.31
N THR A 243 -3.53 1.18 -5.03
CA THR A 243 -5.00 1.11 -4.92
C THR A 243 -5.49 1.50 -3.53
N GLU A 244 -5.84 2.79 -3.36
CA GLU A 244 -6.55 3.44 -2.23
C GLU A 244 -6.07 3.20 -0.79
N ASN A 245 -5.13 2.30 -0.53
CA ASN A 245 -4.72 1.95 0.83
C ASN A 245 -3.20 1.77 0.88
N THR A 246 -2.58 2.75 1.50
CA THR A 246 -1.14 2.98 1.54
C THR A 246 -0.42 1.84 2.24
N PHE A 247 0.35 1.03 1.51
CA PHE A 247 1.40 0.17 2.08
C PHE A 247 2.63 0.99 2.54
N ALA A 248 2.42 2.24 2.98
CA ALA A 248 3.49 3.13 3.40
C ALA A 248 4.30 2.47 4.52
N GLY A 249 5.61 2.30 4.27
CA GLY A 249 6.57 1.86 5.27
C GLY A 249 6.57 0.35 5.58
N GLN A 250 5.82 -0.49 4.85
CA GLN A 250 5.75 -1.93 5.17
C GLN A 250 6.70 -2.83 4.37
N PHE A 251 7.22 -2.36 3.24
CA PHE A 251 8.06 -3.19 2.37
C PHE A 251 9.53 -2.76 2.39
N LEU A 252 10.41 -3.77 2.31
CA LEU A 252 11.85 -3.60 2.44
C LEU A 252 12.43 -2.76 1.29
N SER A 253 13.33 -1.85 1.66
CA SER A 253 14.23 -1.13 0.75
C SER A 253 15.66 -1.35 1.24
N LEU A 254 16.51 -1.86 0.36
CA LEU A 254 17.94 -2.05 0.60
C LEU A 254 18.70 -0.97 -0.18
N LEU A 255 19.54 -0.20 0.52
CA LEU A 255 20.21 0.96 -0.04
C LEU A 255 21.70 0.70 -0.20
N ASN A 256 22.26 1.23 -1.28
CA ASN A 256 23.68 1.16 -1.59
C ASN A 256 24.22 -0.28 -1.64
N GLU A 257 23.46 -1.19 -2.22
CA GLU A 257 23.85 -2.60 -2.36
C GLU A 257 24.82 -2.76 -3.54
N PRO A 258 25.98 -3.40 -3.36
CA PRO A 258 26.84 -3.77 -4.47
C PRO A 258 26.08 -4.64 -5.46
N ALA A 259 26.32 -4.46 -6.76
CA ALA A 259 25.56 -5.18 -7.80
C ALA A 259 25.67 -6.72 -7.66
N ASP A 260 26.79 -7.23 -7.16
CA ASP A 260 26.99 -8.66 -6.90
C ASP A 260 26.08 -9.22 -5.80
N ASN A 261 25.56 -8.36 -4.91
CA ASN A 261 24.61 -8.74 -3.87
C ASN A 261 23.15 -8.79 -4.36
N LEU A 262 22.88 -8.42 -5.61
CA LEU A 262 21.53 -8.28 -6.17
C LEU A 262 20.66 -9.54 -5.97
N ILE A 263 21.24 -10.74 -6.13
CA ILE A 263 20.49 -11.99 -5.96
C ILE A 263 20.01 -12.16 -4.52
N HIS A 264 20.87 -11.88 -3.54
CA HIS A 264 20.52 -11.99 -2.14
C HIS A 264 19.47 -10.93 -1.78
N ALA A 265 19.72 -9.67 -2.17
CA ALA A 265 18.80 -8.56 -1.96
C ALA A 265 17.42 -8.81 -2.59
N TYR A 266 17.37 -9.39 -3.79
CA TYR A 266 16.11 -9.77 -4.44
C TYR A 266 15.29 -10.73 -3.57
N LYS A 267 15.92 -11.79 -3.03
CA LYS A 267 15.24 -12.76 -2.16
C LYS A 267 14.77 -12.14 -0.85
N GLU A 268 15.56 -11.24 -0.26
CA GLU A 268 15.18 -10.49 0.93
C GLU A 268 13.92 -9.66 0.67
N ILE A 269 13.85 -8.97 -0.48
CA ILE A 269 12.68 -8.19 -0.87
C ILE A 269 11.46 -9.08 -1.11
N LEU A 270 11.62 -10.22 -1.80
CA LEU A 270 10.52 -11.17 -1.98
C LEU A 270 10.00 -11.70 -0.64
N ALA A 271 10.89 -12.02 0.29
CA ALA A 271 10.53 -12.48 1.62
C ALA A 271 9.83 -11.38 2.43
N SER A 272 10.19 -10.10 2.23
CA SER A 272 9.54 -8.98 2.90
C SER A 272 8.05 -8.87 2.59
N ALA A 273 7.59 -9.41 1.46
CA ALA A 273 6.17 -9.47 1.13
C ALA A 273 5.36 -10.33 2.12
N TYR A 274 6.01 -11.15 2.96
CA TYR A 274 5.41 -11.96 4.02
C TYR A 274 5.89 -11.54 5.41
N SER A 275 6.24 -10.27 5.61
CA SER A 275 6.49 -9.72 6.95
C SER A 275 5.23 -9.84 7.82
N PRO A 276 5.35 -9.86 9.17
CA PRO A 276 4.17 -9.94 10.04
C PRO A 276 3.15 -8.83 9.77
N SER A 277 3.62 -7.59 9.58
CA SER A 277 2.79 -6.44 9.25
C SER A 277 2.09 -6.59 7.90
N ALA A 278 2.79 -7.04 6.86
CA ALA A 278 2.20 -7.25 5.54
C ALA A 278 1.13 -8.36 5.55
N MET A 279 1.37 -9.45 6.27
CA MET A 279 0.41 -10.54 6.43
C MET A 279 -0.83 -10.08 7.19
N GLU A 280 -0.66 -9.41 8.33
CA GLU A 280 -1.79 -8.91 9.13
C GLU A 280 -2.62 -7.89 8.38
N TYR A 281 -1.97 -6.96 7.68
CA TYR A 281 -2.64 -6.01 6.82
C TYR A 281 -3.50 -6.69 5.75
N ARG A 282 -2.95 -7.70 5.05
CA ARG A 282 -3.73 -8.46 4.06
C ARG A 282 -4.93 -9.16 4.68
N ARG A 283 -4.76 -9.77 5.86
CA ARG A 283 -5.84 -10.41 6.62
C ARG A 283 -6.95 -9.41 6.99
N GLU A 284 -6.60 -8.23 7.47
CA GLU A 284 -7.56 -7.17 7.81
C GLU A 284 -8.35 -6.66 6.59
N ARG A 285 -7.70 -6.62 5.43
CA ARG A 285 -8.32 -6.22 4.16
C ARG A 285 -9.06 -7.36 3.45
N GLY A 286 -8.97 -8.59 3.96
CA GLY A 286 -9.57 -9.76 3.33
C GLY A 286 -8.85 -10.21 2.06
N TYR A 287 -7.62 -9.74 1.80
CA TYR A 287 -6.81 -10.20 0.68
C TYR A 287 -6.27 -11.60 0.94
N SER A 288 -6.18 -12.41 -0.12
CA SER A 288 -5.64 -13.76 -0.03
C SER A 288 -4.12 -13.73 0.02
N GLU A 289 -3.50 -14.54 0.89
CA GLU A 289 -2.04 -14.77 0.87
C GLU A 289 -1.56 -15.43 -0.44
N LYS A 290 -2.50 -15.92 -1.25
CA LYS A 290 -2.28 -16.50 -2.58
C LYS A 290 -2.11 -15.44 -3.68
N GLU A 291 -2.34 -14.16 -3.36
CA GLU A 291 -2.42 -13.04 -4.30
C GLU A 291 -1.21 -12.10 -4.22
N VAL A 292 -0.11 -12.55 -3.62
CA VAL A 292 1.08 -11.72 -3.47
C VAL A 292 1.92 -11.80 -4.73
N VAL A 293 2.02 -10.70 -5.45
CA VAL A 293 2.94 -10.56 -6.59
C VAL A 293 3.80 -9.32 -6.37
N MET A 294 5.11 -9.52 -6.43
CA MET A 294 6.11 -8.50 -6.12
C MET A 294 6.99 -8.25 -7.33
N ALA A 295 6.97 -7.03 -7.87
CA ALA A 295 8.05 -6.54 -8.70
C ALA A 295 9.11 -5.84 -7.82
N VAL A 296 10.31 -5.65 -8.36
CA VAL A 296 11.42 -5.04 -7.62
C VAL A 296 12.07 -3.97 -8.48
N ALA A 297 12.19 -2.75 -7.94
CA ALA A 297 12.95 -1.67 -8.53
C ALA A 297 14.44 -1.83 -8.22
N CYS A 298 15.30 -1.76 -9.24
CA CYS A 298 16.75 -1.76 -9.10
C CYS A 298 17.28 -0.47 -9.73
N GLN A 299 17.65 0.49 -8.89
CA GLN A 299 18.01 1.84 -9.28
C GLN A 299 19.47 2.11 -8.93
N LEU A 300 20.19 2.87 -9.75
CA LEU A 300 21.49 3.39 -9.36
C LEU A 300 21.35 4.21 -8.07
N MET A 301 22.25 3.97 -7.13
CA MET A 301 22.24 4.67 -5.85
C MET A 301 22.65 6.14 -6.06
N VAL A 302 21.84 7.07 -5.56
CA VAL A 302 22.18 8.49 -5.51
C VAL A 302 22.89 8.78 -4.20
N ASP A 303 24.16 9.16 -4.26
CA ASP A 303 24.90 9.70 -3.11
C ASP A 303 24.39 11.12 -2.80
N ALA A 304 23.36 11.17 -1.94
CA ALA A 304 22.64 12.39 -1.64
C ALA A 304 23.37 13.25 -0.61
N ALA A 305 23.58 14.52 -0.94
CA ALA A 305 23.95 15.54 0.04
C ALA A 305 22.75 15.94 0.90
N VAL A 306 21.57 16.02 0.27
CA VAL A 306 20.30 16.38 0.88
C VAL A 306 19.22 15.52 0.25
N SER A 307 18.26 15.07 1.03
CA SER A 307 17.12 14.33 0.51
C SER A 307 15.88 14.57 1.36
N GLY A 308 14.73 14.19 0.83
CA GLY A 308 13.49 14.49 1.50
C GLY A 308 12.24 14.05 0.74
N VAL A 309 11.13 14.57 1.22
CA VAL A 309 9.79 14.35 0.69
C VAL A 309 9.14 15.69 0.39
N LEU A 310 8.56 15.81 -0.80
CA LEU A 310 7.68 16.88 -1.21
C LEU A 310 6.25 16.37 -1.26
N TYR A 311 5.36 17.00 -0.50
CA TYR A 311 3.93 16.94 -0.73
C TYR A 311 3.51 18.14 -1.56
N THR A 312 2.93 17.88 -2.74
CA THR A 312 2.49 18.97 -3.63
C THR A 312 1.24 19.69 -3.12
N LEU A 313 0.58 19.14 -2.09
CA LEU A 313 -0.45 19.79 -1.30
C LEU A 313 -0.27 19.45 0.18
N ASP A 314 -0.44 20.41 1.09
CA ASP A 314 -0.38 20.18 2.53
C ASP A 314 -1.53 19.23 2.96
N PRO A 315 -1.24 17.97 3.35
CA PRO A 315 -2.29 17.03 3.72
C PRO A 315 -2.99 17.42 5.02
N GLN A 316 -2.34 18.22 5.87
CA GLN A 316 -2.95 18.72 7.09
C GLN A 316 -3.86 19.91 6.81
N ASP A 317 -3.54 20.77 5.85
CA ASP A 317 -4.32 21.97 5.54
C ASP A 317 -4.51 22.20 4.03
N PRO A 318 -5.27 21.33 3.34
CA PRO A 318 -5.38 21.37 1.87
C PRO A 318 -5.96 22.69 1.33
N GLN A 319 -6.78 23.38 2.14
CA GLN A 319 -7.42 24.64 1.77
C GLN A 319 -6.44 25.80 1.60
N LYS A 320 -5.24 25.70 2.17
CA LYS A 320 -4.20 26.73 2.01
C LYS A 320 -3.48 26.68 0.68
N GLU A 321 -3.65 25.60 -0.08
CA GLU A 321 -2.99 25.42 -1.39
C GLU A 321 -1.47 25.68 -1.30
N LEU A 322 -0.81 25.09 -0.29
CA LEU A 322 0.63 25.14 -0.11
C LEU A 322 1.26 23.77 -0.35
N MET A 323 2.48 23.76 -0.84
CA MET A 323 3.36 22.59 -0.85
C MET A 323 4.11 22.49 0.48
N VAL A 324 4.40 21.27 0.90
CA VAL A 324 5.20 20.99 2.09
C VAL A 324 6.43 20.18 1.68
N ILE A 325 7.61 20.74 1.91
CA ILE A 325 8.89 20.07 1.67
C ILE A 325 9.50 19.74 3.02
N SER A 326 9.76 18.46 3.26
CA SER A 326 10.52 17.96 4.42
C SER A 326 11.87 17.46 3.94
N ALA A 327 12.97 17.91 4.55
CA ALA A 327 14.31 17.53 4.09
C ALA A 327 15.31 17.32 5.24
N THR A 328 16.33 16.51 4.98
CA THR A 328 17.44 16.24 5.90
C THR A 328 18.77 16.13 5.14
N TRP A 329 19.88 16.20 5.87
CA TRP A 329 21.21 15.94 5.32
C TRP A 329 21.39 14.44 5.02
N GLY A 330 22.08 14.11 3.93
CA GLY A 330 22.36 12.73 3.55
C GLY A 330 21.17 12.03 2.89
N LEU A 331 21.09 10.70 3.06
CA LEU A 331 20.04 9.83 2.54
C LEU A 331 18.71 9.99 3.29
N GLY A 332 17.60 9.80 2.57
CA GLY A 332 16.27 10.17 3.03
C GLY A 332 15.54 9.09 3.82
N ALA A 333 16.08 7.86 3.85
CA ALA A 333 15.44 6.73 4.51
C ALA A 333 15.05 7.00 5.98
N PRO A 334 15.92 7.59 6.84
CA PRO A 334 15.54 7.91 8.22
C PRO A 334 14.42 8.96 8.33
N LEU A 335 14.29 9.84 7.34
CA LEU A 335 13.21 10.84 7.30
C LEU A 335 11.90 10.15 6.93
N VAL A 336 11.93 9.27 5.92
CA VAL A 336 10.75 8.50 5.46
C VAL A 336 10.25 7.54 6.55
N SER A 337 11.16 6.94 7.34
CA SER A 337 10.80 6.09 8.49
C SER A 337 10.41 6.87 9.75
N GLY A 338 10.59 8.20 9.77
CA GLY A 338 10.28 9.05 10.91
C GLY A 338 11.30 8.98 12.07
N GLU A 339 12.47 8.38 11.84
CA GLU A 339 13.55 8.26 12.83
C GLU A 339 14.27 9.58 13.11
N VAL A 340 14.27 10.51 12.15
CA VAL A 340 14.94 11.81 12.29
C VAL A 340 13.98 12.98 12.06
N PRO A 341 14.09 14.06 12.85
CA PRO A 341 13.31 15.27 12.59
C PRO A 341 13.84 15.97 11.33
N PRO A 342 12.96 16.35 10.38
CA PRO A 342 13.37 17.07 9.18
C PRO A 342 13.22 18.59 9.33
N ASP A 343 13.95 19.33 8.50
CA ASP A 343 13.57 20.71 8.20
C ASP A 343 12.26 20.69 7.42
N GLN A 344 11.35 21.61 7.71
CA GLN A 344 10.10 21.77 6.98
C GLN A 344 9.98 23.15 6.35
N PHE A 345 9.58 23.17 5.09
CA PHE A 345 9.35 24.36 4.30
C PHE A 345 7.91 24.33 3.77
N LYS A 346 7.17 25.43 3.93
CA LYS A 346 5.88 25.63 3.28
C LYS A 346 6.07 26.56 2.10
N VAL A 347 5.72 26.12 0.91
CA VAL A 347 6.03 26.83 -0.35
C VAL A 347 4.75 27.08 -1.13
N SER A 348 4.65 28.27 -1.73
CA SER A 348 3.55 28.63 -2.63
C SER A 348 3.46 27.69 -3.83
N ARG A 349 2.26 27.23 -4.16
CA ARG A 349 1.99 26.50 -5.41
C ARG A 349 2.08 27.39 -6.65
N GLU A 350 1.91 28.70 -6.49
CA GLU A 350 2.04 29.66 -7.59
C GLU A 350 3.48 30.13 -7.76
N PRO A 351 3.96 30.32 -9.01
CA PRO A 351 5.23 30.99 -9.30
C PRO A 351 5.28 32.38 -8.63
N PRO A 352 6.44 32.81 -8.09
CA PRO A 352 7.76 32.19 -8.19
C PRO A 352 8.06 31.17 -7.07
N HIS A 353 7.03 30.52 -6.53
CA HIS A 353 7.12 29.50 -5.46
C HIS A 353 7.79 30.05 -4.19
N GLU A 354 7.26 31.15 -3.68
CA GLU A 354 7.78 31.79 -2.47
C GLU A 354 7.65 30.88 -1.23
N VAL A 355 8.68 30.88 -0.39
CA VAL A 355 8.64 30.23 0.93
C VAL A 355 7.75 31.04 1.86
N LYS A 356 6.65 30.44 2.30
CA LYS A 356 5.66 31.04 3.21
C LYS A 356 5.87 30.65 4.67
N GLY A 357 6.63 29.58 4.93
CA GLY A 357 6.94 29.12 6.27
C GLY A 357 8.16 28.22 6.32
N LEU A 358 8.85 28.25 7.45
CA LEU A 358 10.13 27.58 7.70
C LEU A 358 10.16 27.05 9.14
N LYS A 359 10.53 25.79 9.31
CA LYS A 359 10.87 25.17 10.60
C LYS A 359 12.19 24.42 10.43
N ILE A 360 13.27 24.99 10.97
CA ILE A 360 14.59 24.36 10.96
C ILE A 360 14.82 23.64 12.27
N VAL A 361 15.30 22.40 12.19
CA VAL A 361 15.61 21.56 13.34
C VAL A 361 17.11 21.27 13.42
N ARG A 362 17.57 20.95 14.63
CA ARG A 362 18.95 20.49 14.83
C ARG A 362 19.10 19.07 14.30
N LYS A 363 19.84 18.91 13.21
CA LYS A 363 20.11 17.63 12.54
C LYS A 363 21.49 17.11 12.95
N ALA A 364 21.57 16.39 14.07
CA ALA A 364 22.85 15.97 14.65
C ALA A 364 23.54 14.80 13.90
N MET A 365 22.76 13.94 13.26
CA MET A 365 23.23 12.78 12.50
C MET A 365 22.67 12.82 11.09
N ARG A 366 23.40 12.22 10.15
CA ARG A 366 22.95 11.98 8.77
C ARG A 366 23.31 10.57 8.34
N MET A 367 22.48 9.97 7.50
CA MET A 367 22.79 8.69 6.86
C MET A 367 23.56 8.94 5.56
N VAL A 368 24.65 8.22 5.33
CA VAL A 368 25.48 8.31 4.12
C VAL A 368 25.73 6.92 3.53
N VAL A 369 26.13 6.87 2.26
CA VAL A 369 26.56 5.65 1.59
C VAL A 369 27.97 5.24 2.06
N LYS A 370 28.22 3.93 2.15
CA LYS A 370 29.56 3.36 2.36
C LYS A 370 30.22 3.02 1.03
N GLN A 371 31.55 3.12 0.96
CA GLN A 371 32.29 2.75 -0.24
C GLN A 371 32.19 1.26 -0.59
N GLU A 372 32.09 0.38 0.40
CA GLU A 372 32.02 -1.08 0.20
C GLU A 372 30.56 -1.61 0.15
N GLY A 373 29.57 -0.71 0.17
CA GLY A 373 28.15 -1.06 0.20
C GLY A 373 27.47 -0.90 1.56
N GLY A 374 26.16 -0.73 1.53
CA GLY A 374 25.33 -0.40 2.68
C GLY A 374 25.43 1.07 3.10
N THR A 375 24.84 1.40 4.25
CA THR A 375 24.76 2.77 4.77
C THR A 375 25.32 2.89 6.18
N GLU A 376 25.65 4.10 6.59
CA GLU A 376 26.01 4.42 7.97
C GLU A 376 25.47 5.77 8.41
N ASN A 377 25.22 5.89 9.71
CA ASN A 377 24.88 7.16 10.35
C ASN A 377 26.17 7.83 10.85
N VAL A 378 26.45 9.02 10.33
CA VAL A 378 27.61 9.83 10.71
C VAL A 378 27.16 11.16 11.33
N PRO A 379 27.95 11.74 12.25
CA PRO A 379 27.66 13.07 12.78
C PRO A 379 27.65 14.13 11.68
N VAL A 380 26.68 15.04 11.75
CA VAL A 380 26.67 16.24 10.92
C VAL A 380 27.60 17.26 11.57
N PRO A 381 28.51 17.92 10.81
CA PRO A 381 29.35 18.99 11.35
C PRO A 381 28.54 20.04 12.09
N ASP A 382 29.00 20.50 13.26
CA ASP A 382 28.24 21.40 14.15
C ASP A 382 27.70 22.64 13.43
N GLU A 383 28.47 23.20 12.49
CA GLU A 383 28.10 24.36 11.69
C GLU A 383 26.91 24.12 10.74
N LEU A 384 26.61 22.87 10.40
CA LEU A 384 25.52 22.47 9.50
C LEU A 384 24.28 21.98 10.26
N GLN A 385 24.42 21.61 11.55
CA GLN A 385 23.32 20.98 12.30
C GLN A 385 22.10 21.90 12.42
N THR A 386 22.30 23.22 12.51
CA THR A 386 21.23 24.22 12.66
C THR A 386 20.98 25.04 11.38
N LYS A 387 21.65 24.70 10.28
CA LYS A 387 21.40 25.31 8.97
C LYS A 387 20.26 24.61 8.25
N ALA A 388 19.57 25.37 7.40
CA ALA A 388 18.62 24.83 6.45
C ALA A 388 19.36 23.92 5.47
N CYS A 389 18.83 22.71 5.25
CA CYS A 389 19.43 21.77 4.29
C CYS A 389 19.18 22.13 2.82
N LEU A 390 18.16 22.93 2.53
CA LEU A 390 17.85 23.38 1.18
C LEU A 390 18.02 24.88 1.03
N THR A 391 18.52 25.30 -0.13
CA THR A 391 18.56 26.70 -0.55
C THR A 391 17.21 27.12 -1.17
N ASN A 392 16.95 28.43 -1.26
CA ASN A 392 15.74 28.94 -1.89
C ASN A 392 15.62 28.55 -3.37
N ASP A 393 16.73 28.44 -4.08
CA ASP A 393 16.73 28.04 -5.50
C ASP A 393 16.38 26.56 -5.66
N GLN A 394 16.90 25.69 -4.78
CA GLN A 394 16.52 24.28 -4.74
C GLN A 394 15.06 24.09 -4.33
N LEU A 395 14.53 24.92 -3.42
CA LEU A 395 13.10 24.89 -3.07
C LEU A 395 12.22 25.27 -4.27
N ARG A 396 12.64 26.26 -5.06
CA ARG A 396 11.94 26.67 -6.28
C ARG A 396 12.00 25.59 -7.37
N GLU A 397 13.19 25.06 -7.66
CA GLU A 397 13.39 23.97 -8.63
C GLU A 397 12.53 22.75 -8.27
N LEU A 398 12.56 22.34 -7.00
CA LEU A 398 11.77 21.21 -6.51
C LEU A 398 10.26 21.47 -6.59
N ALA A 399 9.82 22.69 -6.26
CA ALA A 399 8.43 23.12 -6.40
C ALA A 399 7.93 23.08 -7.85
N GLU A 400 8.74 23.58 -8.80
CA GLU A 400 8.42 23.58 -10.24
C GLU A 400 8.27 22.14 -10.76
N HIS A 401 9.22 21.26 -10.44
CA HIS A 401 9.13 19.84 -10.78
C HIS A 401 7.94 19.14 -10.09
N GLY A 402 7.65 19.48 -8.83
CA GLY A 402 6.50 18.97 -8.10
C GLY A 402 5.17 19.28 -8.79
N ILE A 403 4.97 20.54 -9.18
CA ILE A 403 3.76 20.96 -9.91
C ILE A 403 3.70 20.31 -11.31
N MET A 404 4.83 20.15 -12.00
CA MET A 404 4.89 19.45 -13.28
C MET A 404 4.43 17.99 -13.15
N ILE A 405 4.95 17.28 -12.14
CA ILE A 405 4.59 15.88 -11.84
C ILE A 405 3.11 15.78 -11.42
N GLU A 406 2.63 16.68 -10.54
CA GLU A 406 1.22 16.74 -10.14
C GLU A 406 0.28 16.91 -11.36
N ARG A 407 0.60 17.85 -12.26
CA ARG A 407 -0.19 18.11 -13.46
C ARG A 407 -0.24 16.88 -14.38
N TYR A 408 0.85 16.14 -14.48
CA TYR A 408 0.91 14.91 -15.27
C TYR A 408 0.01 13.81 -14.71
N PHE A 409 0.14 13.53 -13.41
CA PHE A 409 -0.64 12.48 -12.73
C PHE A 409 -2.06 12.93 -12.35
N LYS A 410 -2.38 14.22 -12.51
CA LYS A 410 -3.70 14.84 -12.29
C LYS A 410 -4.25 14.69 -10.87
N LYS A 411 -3.35 14.47 -9.90
CA LYS A 411 -3.66 14.31 -8.47
C LYS A 411 -2.50 14.87 -7.67
N PRO A 412 -2.72 15.44 -6.48
CA PRO A 412 -1.65 15.77 -5.54
C PRO A 412 -0.70 14.59 -5.35
N GLN A 413 0.59 14.86 -5.20
CA GLN A 413 1.65 13.85 -5.18
C GLN A 413 2.44 13.92 -3.89
N ASP A 414 2.91 12.74 -3.48
CA ASP A 414 3.96 12.50 -2.50
C ASP A 414 5.21 12.07 -3.29
N ILE A 415 6.25 12.89 -3.22
CA ILE A 415 7.44 12.79 -4.06
C ILE A 415 8.68 12.68 -3.18
N GLU A 416 9.40 11.57 -3.29
CA GLU A 416 10.73 11.42 -2.69
C GLU A 416 11.78 11.99 -3.64
N PHE A 417 12.72 12.78 -3.10
CA PHE A 417 13.76 13.42 -3.89
C PHE A 417 15.13 13.37 -3.20
N ALA A 418 16.18 13.56 -3.99
CA ALA A 418 17.53 13.78 -3.52
C ALA A 418 18.25 14.84 -4.36
N TYR A 419 19.08 15.63 -3.70
CA TYR A 419 20.14 16.42 -4.32
C TYR A 419 21.46 15.71 -4.08
N ASP A 420 22.20 15.43 -5.15
CA ASP A 420 23.56 14.89 -5.03
C ASP A 420 24.55 15.96 -4.53
N HIS A 421 25.81 15.58 -4.28
CA HIS A 421 26.86 16.52 -3.85
C HIS A 421 27.20 17.61 -4.89
N SER A 422 26.76 17.47 -6.14
CA SER A 422 26.90 18.51 -7.18
C SER A 422 25.69 19.45 -7.25
N GLY A 423 24.68 19.24 -6.40
CA GLY A 423 23.46 20.04 -6.37
C GLY A 423 22.44 19.66 -7.45
N ARG A 424 22.56 18.50 -8.09
CA ARG A 424 21.59 18.04 -9.10
C ARG A 424 20.41 17.34 -8.42
N LEU A 425 19.20 17.76 -8.74
CA LEU A 425 17.95 17.11 -8.31
C LEU A 425 17.76 15.77 -9.02
N TYR A 426 17.33 14.77 -8.25
CA TYR A 426 16.82 13.47 -8.67
C TYR A 426 15.47 13.23 -7.99
N ILE A 427 14.47 12.84 -8.77
CA ILE A 427 13.23 12.27 -8.23
C ILE A 427 13.44 10.78 -8.03
N LEU A 428 13.20 10.30 -6.81
CA LEU A 428 13.44 8.91 -6.41
C LEU A 428 12.17 8.06 -6.45
N GLN A 429 11.01 8.70 -6.23
CA GLN A 429 9.69 8.09 -6.26
C GLN A 429 8.63 9.19 -6.39
N ALA A 430 7.50 8.88 -7.01
CA ALA A 430 6.28 9.68 -6.87
C ALA A 430 5.06 8.76 -6.78
N ARG A 431 4.11 9.15 -5.94
CA ARG A 431 2.84 8.44 -5.77
C ARG A 431 1.71 9.43 -5.46
N PRO A 432 0.45 9.08 -5.75
CA PRO A 432 -0.69 9.91 -5.38
C PRO A 432 -0.72 10.15 -3.87
N LEU A 433 -0.81 11.42 -3.47
CA LEU A 433 -1.01 11.80 -2.08
C LEU A 433 -2.47 11.52 -1.70
N ASN A 434 -2.67 10.64 -0.73
CA ASN A 434 -4.00 10.29 -0.26
C ASN A 434 -4.48 11.33 0.76
N ILE A 435 -5.16 12.35 0.26
CA ILE A 435 -5.76 13.39 1.09
C ILE A 435 -7.12 12.86 1.51
N GLY A 436 -7.24 12.42 2.76
CA GLY A 436 -8.51 11.96 3.29
C GLY A 436 -9.60 12.97 2.97
N SER A 437 -10.69 12.51 2.35
CA SER A 437 -11.88 13.35 2.16
C SER A 437 -12.20 13.97 3.53
N GLN A 438 -12.43 15.28 3.60
CA GLN A 438 -12.91 15.94 4.82
C GLN A 438 -14.31 15.39 5.16
N GLY A 439 -14.34 14.18 5.70
CA GLY A 439 -15.51 13.36 5.99
C GLY A 439 -15.87 13.48 7.46
N ALA A 440 -16.04 14.71 7.92
CA ALA A 440 -16.94 15.10 8.99
C ALA A 440 -16.78 16.61 9.18
N ARG A 441 -17.82 17.39 8.88
CA ARG A 441 -17.98 18.66 9.60
C ARG A 441 -17.94 18.29 11.07
N LEU A 442 -17.01 18.86 11.82
CA LEU A 442 -16.97 18.73 13.27
C LEU A 442 -18.37 19.09 13.80
N VAL A 443 -19.07 18.09 14.33
CA VAL A 443 -20.41 18.27 14.90
C VAL A 443 -20.32 19.09 16.21
N CYS A 444 -19.11 19.25 16.77
CA CYS A 444 -18.87 20.07 17.95
C CYS A 444 -17.78 21.13 17.72
N ASP A 445 -17.96 22.28 18.34
CA ASP A 445 -16.92 23.30 18.54
C ASP A 445 -15.90 22.74 19.54
N ILE A 446 -14.84 22.09 19.02
CA ILE A 446 -13.74 21.52 19.82
C ILE A 446 -13.15 22.56 20.80
N PRO A 447 -12.82 23.80 20.38
CA PRO A 447 -12.41 24.87 21.30
C PRO A 447 -13.39 25.13 22.46
N ALA A 448 -14.70 25.01 22.24
CA ALA A 448 -15.68 25.15 23.31
C ALA A 448 -15.70 23.94 24.27
N ALA A 449 -15.57 22.71 23.76
CA ALA A 449 -15.53 21.50 24.59
C ALA A 449 -14.26 21.43 25.47
N LEU A 450 -13.13 21.91 24.96
CA LEU A 450 -11.83 21.86 25.65
C LEU A 450 -11.53 23.09 26.53
N ARG A 451 -12.39 24.12 26.52
CA ARG A 451 -12.17 25.38 27.27
C ARG A 451 -11.95 25.20 28.77
N LYS A 452 -12.44 24.10 29.36
CA LYS A 452 -12.29 23.76 30.79
C LYS A 452 -11.20 22.72 31.06
N ALA A 453 -10.60 22.13 30.03
CA ALA A 453 -9.55 21.13 30.20
C ALA A 453 -8.22 21.79 30.59
N HIS A 454 -7.56 21.25 31.60
CA HIS A 454 -6.23 21.72 31.97
C HIS A 454 -5.23 21.29 30.88
N THR A 455 -4.60 22.27 30.24
CA THR A 455 -3.64 22.02 29.17
C THR A 455 -2.29 21.62 29.76
N ILE A 456 -1.93 20.35 29.63
CA ILE A 456 -0.65 19.82 30.12
C ILE A 456 0.47 20.05 29.08
N PHE A 457 0.13 20.04 27.79
CA PHE A 457 1.06 20.18 26.67
C PHE A 457 0.34 20.83 25.48
N SER A 458 0.89 21.91 24.90
CA SER A 458 0.28 22.62 23.77
C SER A 458 1.33 23.35 22.94
N GLY A 459 1.06 23.48 21.63
CA GLY A 459 1.96 24.16 20.68
C GLY A 459 3.31 23.47 20.49
N LYS A 460 3.42 22.20 20.92
CA LYS A 460 4.62 21.38 20.84
C LYS A 460 4.22 20.00 20.31
N GLY A 461 5.03 19.42 19.44
CA GLY A 461 4.74 18.14 18.76
C GLY A 461 4.22 18.29 17.34
N ASP A 462 4.11 17.17 16.63
CA ASP A 462 3.61 17.08 15.26
C ASP A 462 2.26 16.35 15.25
N ILE A 463 1.30 16.84 14.45
CA ILE A 463 -0.06 16.27 14.39
C ILE A 463 -0.07 15.11 13.39
N ALA A 464 -0.15 13.88 13.89
CA ALA A 464 -0.29 12.69 13.04
C ALA A 464 -1.70 12.60 12.42
N GLN A 465 -2.75 12.86 13.21
CA GLN A 465 -4.14 12.86 12.75
C GLN A 465 -4.95 13.93 13.48
N LYS A 466 -5.78 14.67 12.74
CA LYS A 466 -6.70 15.65 13.32
C LYS A 466 -7.92 14.95 13.92
N GLY A 467 -8.24 15.26 15.17
CA GLY A 467 -9.39 14.70 15.87
C GLY A 467 -9.32 14.90 17.38
N ILE A 468 -10.23 14.26 18.12
CA ILE A 468 -10.17 14.14 19.58
C ILE A 468 -10.01 12.66 19.92
N GLY A 469 -8.95 12.34 20.66
CA GLY A 469 -8.81 11.04 21.34
C GLY A 469 -9.05 11.22 22.84
N ILE A 470 -9.69 10.25 23.47
CA ILE A 470 -9.89 10.21 24.93
C ILE A 470 -9.53 8.81 25.39
N GLY A 471 -8.74 8.72 26.46
CA GLY A 471 -8.32 7.45 27.01
C GLY A 471 -7.60 7.62 28.33
N LYS A 472 -7.47 6.52 29.07
CA LYS A 472 -6.61 6.48 30.25
C LYS A 472 -5.16 6.58 29.79
N VAL A 473 -4.38 7.47 30.39
CA VAL A 473 -2.94 7.56 30.10
C VAL A 473 -2.27 6.24 30.52
N PHE A 474 -1.55 5.63 29.59
CA PHE A 474 -0.73 4.44 29.82
C PHE A 474 0.72 4.77 29.47
N LEU A 475 1.59 4.63 30.46
CA LEU A 475 2.99 4.99 30.33
C LEU A 475 3.78 3.77 29.80
N VAL A 476 4.37 3.91 28.61
CA VAL A 476 5.19 2.86 27.97
C VAL A 476 6.65 3.16 28.26
N ARG A 477 7.36 2.25 28.93
CA ARG A 477 8.79 2.41 29.25
C ARG A 477 9.69 1.47 28.46
N SER A 478 9.11 0.39 27.95
CA SER A 478 9.80 -0.64 27.18
C SER A 478 8.85 -1.25 26.15
N ASP A 479 9.40 -1.92 25.14
CA ASP A 479 8.61 -2.57 24.09
C ASP A 479 7.68 -3.67 24.65
N GLU A 480 8.03 -4.29 25.78
CA GLU A 480 7.17 -5.29 26.46
C GLU A 480 5.85 -4.70 26.98
N ASP A 481 5.83 -3.39 27.26
CA ASP A 481 4.61 -2.70 27.72
C ASP A 481 3.58 -2.56 26.59
N LEU A 482 4.01 -2.61 25.33
CA LEU A 482 3.13 -2.54 24.15
C LEU A 482 2.25 -3.78 24.02
N ASP A 483 2.77 -4.95 24.41
CA ASP A 483 2.01 -6.22 24.40
C ASP A 483 0.82 -6.21 25.38
N ARG A 484 0.85 -5.29 26.36
CA ARG A 484 -0.20 -5.13 27.38
C ARG A 484 -0.94 -3.80 27.24
N PHE A 485 -0.76 -3.11 26.11
CA PHE A 485 -1.36 -1.81 25.90
C PHE A 485 -2.91 -1.90 25.93
N PRO A 486 -3.59 -1.23 26.88
CA PRO A 486 -5.04 -1.36 27.00
C PRO A 486 -5.76 -0.71 25.83
N GLU A 487 -6.83 -1.36 25.34
CA GLU A 487 -7.67 -0.81 24.29
C GLU A 487 -8.25 0.56 24.73
N GLY A 488 -8.13 1.56 23.86
CA GLY A 488 -8.60 2.93 24.11
C GLY A 488 -7.73 3.74 25.08
N ALA A 489 -6.54 3.26 25.47
CA ALA A 489 -5.59 4.06 26.26
C ALA A 489 -4.88 5.14 25.41
N VAL A 490 -4.36 6.18 26.07
CA VAL A 490 -3.47 7.18 25.46
C VAL A 490 -2.03 6.83 25.83
N LEU A 491 -1.22 6.48 24.82
CA LEU A 491 0.19 6.16 25.01
C LEU A 491 0.99 7.42 25.36
N VAL A 492 1.80 7.32 26.40
CA VAL A 492 2.83 8.31 26.75
C VAL A 492 4.13 7.55 26.98
N ALA A 493 5.20 7.90 26.28
CA ALA A 493 6.50 7.27 26.40
C ALA A 493 7.57 8.31 26.74
#